data_AF-A0A818W6V9-F1
#
_entry.id   AF-A0A818W6V9-F1
#
_cell.length_a   1.000
_cell.length_b   1.000
_cell.length_c   1.000
_cell.angle_alpha   90.00
_cell.angle_beta   90.00
_cell.angle_gamma   90.00
#
_symmetry.space_group_name_H-M   'P 1'
#
loop_
_entity.id
_entity.type
_entity.pdbx_description
1 polymer ?
#
loop_
_entity_poly.entity_id
_entity_poly.type
_entity_poly.pdbx_seq_one_letter_code
_entity_poly.pdbx_strand_id
1 'polypeptide(L)'
;MATFREEEVEGEEDSRFEYAHGTVMVLAWMVFASSAILFARYGRKVHFGSNDKLLGEKIWFQIHRFMACLTTVLTLLGFFFILVQAKGTWIGTDEGRVFVHSVMGGIVVCCALIQAWMALFRCHPDGSYRFIYNWLHRLTGVLAYFLSIPTIFIIITTFDANRTGMIVILSLWSAWVVIIVIILEIIRFGIGKSSSSGMEKRNGAELYDLNGPPSVNTEDDDRDTAHWHNRILILILINFIVSIALAIPLIVLLWK
;
A
#
# COMPACT_ATOMS: atom_id res chain seq x y z
N MET A 1 35.29 31.76 14.30
CA MET A 1 35.44 30.96 13.05
C MET A 1 35.19 29.47 13.31
N ALA A 2 35.68 28.89 14.42
CA ALA A 2 35.33 27.51 14.81
C ALA A 2 33.85 27.35 15.22
N THR A 3 33.33 28.24 16.07
CA THR A 3 31.93 28.23 16.53
C THR A 3 30.91 28.37 15.40
N PHE A 4 31.15 29.27 14.45
CA PHE A 4 30.28 29.42 13.27
C PHE A 4 30.24 28.16 12.40
N ARG A 5 31.38 27.45 12.27
CA ARG A 5 31.46 26.21 11.51
C ARG A 5 30.77 25.05 12.25
N GLU A 6 30.84 25.01 13.58
CA GLU A 6 30.12 24.03 14.39
C GLU A 6 28.61 24.25 14.31
N GLU A 7 28.13 25.48 14.41
CA GLU A 7 26.71 25.83 14.24
C GLU A 7 26.19 25.51 12.82
N GLU A 8 27.00 25.74 11.79
CA GLU A 8 26.66 25.43 10.39
C GLU A 8 26.59 23.90 10.16
N VAL A 9 27.51 23.13 10.75
CA VAL A 9 27.51 21.66 10.68
C VAL A 9 26.34 21.07 11.48
N GLU A 10 26.06 21.57 12.68
CA GLU A 10 24.91 21.14 13.48
C GLU A 10 23.58 21.47 12.77
N GLY A 11 23.45 22.66 12.20
CA GLY A 11 22.27 23.04 11.42
C GLY A 11 22.07 22.21 10.16
N GLU A 12 23.16 21.85 9.47
CA GLU A 12 23.10 20.97 8.30
C GLU A 12 22.72 19.52 8.70
N GLU A 13 23.31 18.98 9.77
CA GLU A 13 22.96 17.66 10.29
C GLU A 13 21.52 17.56 10.77
N ASP A 14 21.01 18.58 11.46
CA ASP A 14 19.62 18.64 11.91
C ASP A 14 18.67 18.58 10.68
N SER A 15 18.90 19.36 9.62
CA SER A 15 18.05 19.32 8.41
C SER A 15 18.05 17.95 7.69
N ARG A 16 19.15 17.19 7.76
CA ARG A 16 19.27 15.88 7.10
C ARG A 16 18.30 14.84 7.66
N PHE A 17 17.97 14.89 8.95
CA PHE A 17 17.00 13.97 9.55
C PHE A 17 15.58 14.22 9.04
N GLU A 18 15.21 15.47 8.75
CA GLU A 18 13.91 15.82 8.17
C GLU A 18 13.77 15.27 6.75
N TYR A 19 14.80 15.44 5.92
CA TYR A 19 14.81 14.89 4.57
C TYR A 19 14.85 13.36 4.56
N ALA A 20 15.60 12.75 5.49
CA ALA A 20 15.61 11.31 5.69
C ALA A 20 14.22 10.79 6.11
N HIS A 21 13.54 11.47 7.04
CA HIS A 21 12.15 11.19 7.42
C HIS A 21 11.23 11.23 6.19
N GLY A 22 11.23 12.33 5.44
CA GLY A 22 10.40 12.47 4.26
C GLY A 22 10.66 11.38 3.21
N THR A 23 11.94 11.03 3.01
CA THR A 23 12.37 9.98 2.08
C THR A 23 11.78 8.62 2.42
N VAL A 24 11.95 8.17 3.68
CA VAL A 24 11.45 6.86 4.09
C VAL A 24 9.92 6.83 4.16
N MET A 25 9.26 7.95 4.50
CA MET A 25 7.80 8.06 4.48
C MET A 25 7.24 7.98 3.06
N VAL A 26 7.87 8.64 2.08
CA VAL A 26 7.51 8.50 0.66
C VAL A 26 7.64 7.04 0.20
N LEU A 27 8.74 6.36 0.50
CA LEU A 27 8.90 4.95 0.15
C LEU A 27 7.87 4.05 0.85
N ALA A 28 7.65 4.25 2.15
CA ALA A 28 6.73 3.46 2.96
C ALA A 28 5.30 3.51 2.39
N TRP A 29 4.81 4.71 2.12
CA TRP A 29 3.40 4.95 1.79
C TRP A 29 3.13 4.94 0.29
N MET A 30 3.99 5.55 -0.52
CA MET A 30 3.77 5.59 -1.97
C MET A 30 4.05 4.25 -2.64
N VAL A 31 5.09 3.52 -2.21
CA VAL A 31 5.53 2.29 -2.88
C VAL A 31 4.99 1.05 -2.19
N PHE A 32 5.37 0.83 -0.92
CA PHE A 32 5.08 -0.44 -0.24
C PHE A 32 3.63 -0.53 0.24
N ALA A 33 3.09 0.53 0.86
CA ALA A 33 1.72 0.48 1.41
C ALA A 33 0.66 0.38 0.30
N SER A 34 0.82 1.19 -0.76
CA SER A 34 -0.07 1.16 -1.93
C SER A 34 -0.13 -0.24 -2.53
N SER A 35 1.02 -0.87 -2.76
CA SER A 35 1.13 -2.20 -3.33
C SER A 35 0.63 -3.28 -2.36
N ALA A 36 0.91 -3.17 -1.06
CA ALA A 36 0.43 -4.09 -0.04
C ALA A 36 -1.11 -4.16 -0.01
N ILE A 37 -1.79 -3.01 -0.13
CA ILE A 37 -3.26 -2.93 -0.14
C ILE A 37 -3.83 -3.57 -1.40
N LEU A 38 -3.23 -3.32 -2.57
CA LEU A 38 -3.66 -3.96 -3.81
C LEU A 38 -3.51 -5.48 -3.74
N PHE A 39 -2.40 -6.01 -3.23
CA PHE A 39 -2.22 -7.45 -3.02
C PHE A 39 -3.22 -8.02 -2.00
N ALA A 40 -3.50 -7.32 -0.90
CA ALA A 40 -4.47 -7.77 0.09
C ALA A 40 -5.88 -7.95 -0.50
N ARG A 41 -6.25 -7.07 -1.43
CA ARG A 41 -7.59 -6.97 -2.00
C ARG A 41 -7.76 -7.81 -3.26
N TYR A 42 -6.81 -7.77 -4.19
CA TYR A 42 -6.91 -8.41 -5.50
C TYR A 42 -5.99 -9.63 -5.66
N GLY A 43 -4.91 -9.70 -4.87
CA GLY A 43 -3.92 -10.78 -4.96
C GLY A 43 -4.45 -12.18 -4.62
N ARG A 44 -5.56 -12.28 -3.87
CA ARG A 44 -6.19 -13.57 -3.52
C ARG A 44 -6.62 -14.41 -4.71
N LYS A 45 -6.88 -13.76 -5.84
CA LYS A 45 -7.29 -14.42 -7.09
C LYS A 45 -6.08 -14.76 -7.96
N VAL A 46 -4.90 -14.20 -7.70
CA VAL A 46 -3.70 -14.49 -8.50
C VAL A 46 -3.21 -15.88 -8.14
N HIS A 47 -3.07 -16.72 -9.16
CA HIS A 47 -2.54 -18.07 -9.03
C HIS A 47 -1.08 -18.09 -9.47
N PHE A 48 -0.19 -18.56 -8.59
CA PHE A 48 1.26 -18.61 -8.85
C PHE A 48 1.73 -20.00 -9.31
N GLY A 49 0.84 -20.79 -9.90
CA GLY A 49 1.10 -22.14 -10.41
C GLY A 49 0.82 -23.24 -9.39
N SER A 50 1.28 -24.47 -9.71
CA SER A 50 0.91 -25.71 -9.00
C SER A 50 1.28 -25.74 -7.52
N ASN A 51 2.23 -24.89 -7.08
CA ASN A 51 2.61 -24.69 -5.68
C ASN A 51 2.32 -23.24 -5.25
N ASP A 52 1.04 -22.92 -5.06
CA ASP A 52 0.58 -21.58 -4.64
C ASP A 52 0.85 -21.27 -3.15
N LYS A 53 1.85 -21.92 -2.56
CA LYS A 53 2.25 -21.75 -1.16
C LYS A 53 3.75 -21.48 -1.04
N LEU A 54 4.09 -20.52 -0.21
CA LEU A 54 5.44 -20.20 0.21
C LEU A 54 5.47 -20.13 1.74
N LEU A 55 6.40 -20.87 2.36
CA LEU A 55 6.50 -20.99 3.83
C LEU A 55 5.17 -21.38 4.50
N GLY A 56 4.45 -22.36 3.91
CA GLY A 56 3.21 -22.91 4.45
C GLY A 56 1.94 -22.07 4.23
N GLU A 57 2.07 -20.86 3.68
CA GLU A 57 0.96 -19.93 3.45
C GLU A 57 0.87 -19.51 1.98
N LYS A 58 -0.28 -18.97 1.55
CA LYS A 58 -0.49 -18.57 0.14
C LYS A 58 0.50 -17.49 -0.31
N ILE A 59 1.01 -17.57 -1.54
CA ILE A 59 2.05 -16.64 -2.05
C ILE A 59 1.59 -15.18 -1.98
N TRP A 60 0.37 -14.86 -2.42
CA TRP A 60 -0.18 -13.50 -2.33
C TRP A 60 -0.17 -12.95 -0.89
N PHE A 61 -0.39 -13.82 0.11
CA PHE A 61 -0.43 -13.44 1.51
C PHE A 61 0.97 -13.16 2.04
N GLN A 62 1.98 -13.92 1.62
CA GLN A 62 3.37 -13.65 1.96
C GLN A 62 3.87 -12.36 1.33
N ILE A 63 3.53 -12.11 0.07
CA ILE A 63 3.86 -10.85 -0.62
C ILE A 63 3.22 -9.65 0.11
N HIS A 64 1.93 -9.74 0.45
CA HIS A 64 1.25 -8.71 1.25
C HIS A 64 1.93 -8.48 2.60
N ARG A 65 2.25 -9.54 3.34
CA ARG A 65 2.94 -9.46 4.64
C ARG A 65 4.30 -8.81 4.53
N PHE A 66 5.08 -9.19 3.52
CA PHE A 66 6.41 -8.65 3.28
C PHE A 66 6.35 -7.14 3.04
N MET A 67 5.46 -6.68 2.14
CA MET A 67 5.30 -5.25 1.88
C MET A 67 4.73 -4.49 3.07
N ALA A 68 3.75 -5.04 3.78
CA ALA A 68 3.20 -4.41 4.98
C ALA A 68 4.23 -4.30 6.11
N CYS A 69 5.12 -5.31 6.25
CA CYS A 69 6.25 -5.28 7.16
C CYS A 69 7.24 -4.16 6.78
N LEU A 70 7.61 -4.06 5.50
CA LEU A 70 8.47 -2.97 5.02
C LEU A 70 7.85 -1.59 5.26
N THR A 71 6.56 -1.41 4.96
CA THR A 71 5.84 -0.16 5.28
C THR A 71 5.95 0.18 6.76
N THR A 72 5.74 -0.79 7.65
CA THR A 72 5.80 -0.58 9.10
C THR A 72 7.21 -0.22 9.55
N VAL A 73 8.23 -0.97 9.12
CA VAL A 73 9.63 -0.72 9.48
C VAL A 73 10.09 0.66 9.00
N LEU A 74 9.79 1.03 7.76
CA LEU A 74 10.13 2.34 7.21
C LEU A 74 9.37 3.48 7.93
N THR A 75 8.11 3.26 8.30
CA THR A 75 7.32 4.23 9.08
C THR A 75 7.95 4.45 10.45
N LEU A 76 8.37 3.39 11.14
CA LEU A 76 9.05 3.49 12.44
C LEU A 76 10.42 4.17 12.31
N LEU A 77 11.17 3.86 11.26
CA LEU A 77 12.44 4.50 10.99
C LEU A 77 12.29 6.00 10.72
N GLY A 78 11.29 6.40 9.92
CA GLY A 78 11.01 7.81 9.67
C GLY A 78 10.53 8.52 10.93
N PHE A 79 9.67 7.88 11.72
CA PHE A 79 9.25 8.44 13.00
C PHE A 79 10.44 8.61 13.96
N PHE A 80 11.36 7.65 13.99
CA PHE A 80 12.60 7.78 14.75
C PHE A 80 13.45 8.98 14.30
N PHE A 81 13.64 9.18 12.99
CA PHE A 81 14.39 10.34 12.48
C PHE A 81 13.81 11.68 12.92
N ILE A 82 12.48 11.85 12.84
CA ILE A 82 11.87 13.12 13.24
C ILE A 82 11.86 13.31 14.76
N LEU A 83 11.84 12.24 15.56
CA LEU A 83 12.01 12.33 17.02
C LEU A 83 13.42 12.77 17.42
N VAL A 84 14.44 12.25 16.74
CA VAL A 84 15.83 12.66 16.93
C VAL A 84 15.98 14.14 16.59
N GLN A 85 15.44 14.55 15.43
CA GLN A 85 15.44 15.94 15.00
C GLN A 85 14.75 16.88 16.00
N ALA A 86 13.57 16.48 16.48
CA ALA A 86 12.80 17.28 17.42
C ALA A 86 13.39 17.31 18.84
N LYS A 87 14.47 16.56 19.10
CA LYS A 87 15.14 16.46 20.42
C LYS A 87 14.14 16.17 21.56
N GLY A 88 13.12 15.35 21.25
CA GLY A 88 12.06 14.96 22.19
C GLY A 88 10.97 16.02 22.44
N THR A 89 10.98 17.13 21.71
CA THR A 89 9.93 18.16 21.78
C THR A 89 8.81 17.89 20.77
N TRP A 90 7.65 18.50 20.99
CA TRP A 90 6.55 18.48 20.03
C TRP A 90 6.36 19.88 19.46
N ILE A 91 5.94 19.94 18.20
CA ILE A 91 5.72 21.21 17.50
C ILE A 91 4.61 22.03 18.16
N GLY A 92 4.82 23.35 18.26
CA GLY A 92 3.84 24.29 18.81
C GLY A 92 2.59 24.42 17.96
N THR A 93 1.48 24.86 18.56
CA THR A 93 0.19 25.06 17.86
C THR A 93 0.19 26.28 16.92
N ASP A 94 1.16 27.17 17.09
CA ASP A 94 1.41 28.35 16.27
C ASP A 94 1.93 27.99 14.86
N GLU A 95 2.59 26.84 14.71
CA GLU A 95 3.02 26.31 13.41
C GLU A 95 1.93 25.49 12.71
N GLY A 96 0.79 26.13 12.44
CA GLY A 96 -0.47 25.45 12.11
C GLY A 96 -0.39 24.29 11.11
N ARG A 97 0.34 24.41 9.99
CA ARG A 97 0.47 23.32 9.00
C ARG A 97 1.37 22.18 9.47
N VAL A 98 2.51 22.50 10.08
CA VAL A 98 3.45 21.51 10.62
C VAL A 98 2.83 20.77 11.80
N PHE A 99 2.08 21.50 12.65
CA PHE A 99 1.29 20.93 13.72
C PHE A 99 0.25 19.93 13.20
N VAL A 100 -0.55 20.29 12.21
CA VAL A 100 -1.54 19.35 11.62
C VAL A 100 -0.84 18.14 11.00
N HIS A 101 0.27 18.32 10.29
CA HIS A 101 1.08 17.20 9.78
C HIS A 101 1.54 16.27 10.91
N SER A 102 2.05 16.81 12.02
CA SER A 102 2.54 16.02 13.16
C SER A 102 1.43 15.18 13.80
N VAL A 103 0.23 15.74 13.96
CA VAL A 103 -0.93 15.04 14.54
C VAL A 103 -1.42 13.94 13.61
N MET A 104 -1.60 14.25 12.32
CA MET A 104 -2.04 13.26 11.33
C MET A 104 -1.01 12.15 11.14
N GLY A 105 0.27 12.50 11.06
CA GLY A 105 1.39 11.57 10.99
C GLY A 105 1.47 10.68 12.23
N GLY A 106 1.27 11.24 13.43
CA GLY A 106 1.17 10.48 14.68
C GLY A 106 0.05 9.45 14.65
N ILE A 107 -1.14 9.83 14.17
CA ILE A 107 -2.26 8.89 13.99
C ILE A 107 -1.90 7.78 13.01
N VAL A 108 -1.24 8.11 11.89
CA VAL A 108 -0.78 7.14 10.89
C VAL A 108 0.23 6.15 11.48
N VAL A 109 1.21 6.62 12.26
CA VAL A 109 2.18 5.79 12.98
C VAL A 109 1.48 4.86 13.97
N CYS A 110 0.55 5.39 14.78
CA CYS A 110 -0.25 4.58 15.69
C CYS A 110 -1.05 3.50 14.97
N CYS A 111 -1.69 3.83 13.85
CA CYS A 111 -2.42 2.86 13.04
C CYS A 111 -1.49 1.77 12.47
N ALA A 112 -0.29 2.14 11.99
CA ALA A 112 0.70 1.18 11.49
C ALA A 112 1.18 0.24 12.60
N LEU A 113 1.42 0.75 13.81
CA LEU A 113 1.74 -0.06 14.98
C LEU A 113 0.59 -1.01 15.33
N ILE A 114 -0.64 -0.51 15.43
CA ILE A 114 -1.82 -1.35 15.69
C ILE A 114 -1.96 -2.45 14.63
N GLN A 115 -1.68 -2.16 13.36
CA GLN A 115 -1.66 -3.16 12.29
C GLN A 115 -0.62 -4.26 12.52
N ALA A 116 0.61 -3.88 12.89
CA ALA A 116 1.68 -4.82 13.19
C ALA A 116 1.33 -5.68 14.42
N TRP A 117 0.83 -5.06 15.49
CA TRP A 117 0.36 -5.76 16.68
C TRP A 117 -0.75 -6.77 16.35
N MET A 118 -1.80 -6.36 15.64
CA MET A 118 -2.88 -7.27 15.23
C MET A 118 -2.35 -8.41 14.34
N ALA A 119 -1.41 -8.14 13.45
CA ALA A 119 -0.82 -9.17 12.59
C ALA A 119 -0.05 -10.25 13.39
N LEU A 120 0.61 -9.87 14.50
CA LEU A 120 1.29 -10.81 15.39
C LEU A 120 0.29 -11.69 16.16
N PHE A 121 -0.79 -11.09 16.67
CA PHE A 121 -1.84 -11.80 17.40
C PHE A 121 -2.98 -12.27 16.49
N ARG A 122 -2.68 -12.52 15.21
CA ARG A 122 -3.66 -12.99 14.22
C ARG A 122 -4.29 -14.29 14.71
N CYS A 123 -5.61 -14.28 14.88
CA CYS A 123 -6.40 -15.46 15.18
C CYS A 123 -6.26 -16.57 14.11
N HIS A 124 -6.46 -17.82 14.49
CA HIS A 124 -6.48 -18.95 13.57
C HIS A 124 -7.51 -18.72 12.43
N PRO A 125 -7.25 -19.18 11.19
CA PRO A 125 -8.20 -19.04 10.08
C PRO A 125 -9.63 -19.50 10.40
N ASP A 126 -9.77 -20.56 11.19
CA ASP A 126 -11.05 -21.16 11.58
C ASP A 126 -11.59 -20.65 12.94
N GLY A 127 -11.01 -19.59 13.49
CA GLY A 127 -11.41 -19.03 14.78
C GLY A 127 -12.73 -18.25 14.70
N SER A 128 -13.58 -18.37 15.72
CA SER A 128 -14.87 -17.65 15.81
C SER A 128 -14.73 -16.13 15.76
N TYR A 129 -13.64 -15.57 16.31
CA TYR A 129 -13.35 -14.14 16.30
C TYR A 129 -12.64 -13.65 15.02
N ARG A 130 -12.45 -14.51 14.00
CA ARG A 130 -11.77 -14.15 12.74
C ARG A 130 -12.45 -13.01 12.00
N PHE A 131 -13.78 -12.90 12.10
CA PHE A 131 -14.52 -11.81 11.47
C PHE A 131 -14.16 -10.44 12.09
N ILE A 132 -14.02 -10.37 13.42
CA ILE A 132 -13.65 -9.13 14.14
C ILE A 132 -12.26 -8.71 13.73
N TYR A 133 -11.31 -9.63 13.77
CA TYR A 133 -9.94 -9.40 13.30
C TYR A 133 -9.92 -8.85 11.86
N ASN A 134 -10.65 -9.50 10.94
CA ASN A 134 -10.67 -9.09 9.53
C ASN A 134 -11.23 -7.69 9.34
N TRP A 135 -12.26 -7.31 10.11
CA TRP A 135 -12.84 -5.97 10.06
C TRP A 135 -11.92 -4.91 10.64
N LEU A 136 -11.39 -5.14 11.85
CA LEU A 136 -10.48 -4.21 12.51
C LEU A 136 -9.22 -4.00 11.66
N HIS A 137 -8.56 -5.09 11.24
CA HIS A 137 -7.36 -5.03 10.40
C HIS A 137 -7.58 -4.33 9.06
N ARG A 138 -8.77 -4.48 8.47
CA ARG A 138 -9.12 -3.76 7.24
C ARG A 138 -9.34 -2.28 7.52
N LEU A 139 -10.13 -1.94 8.53
CA LEU A 139 -10.50 -0.57 8.85
C LEU A 139 -9.26 0.26 9.20
N THR A 140 -8.42 -0.24 10.11
CA THR A 140 -7.18 0.44 10.52
C THR A 140 -6.21 0.61 9.35
N GLY A 141 -6.04 -0.41 8.50
CA GLY A 141 -5.15 -0.32 7.33
C GLY A 141 -5.64 0.68 6.29
N VAL A 142 -6.94 0.69 6.01
CA VAL A 142 -7.55 1.65 5.09
C VAL A 142 -7.45 3.06 5.66
N LEU A 143 -7.78 3.26 6.94
CA LEU A 143 -7.67 4.55 7.62
C LEU A 143 -6.25 5.10 7.58
N ALA A 144 -5.25 4.27 7.92
CA ALA A 144 -3.83 4.66 7.88
C ALA A 144 -3.42 5.15 6.49
N TYR A 145 -3.79 4.42 5.44
CA TYR A 145 -3.45 4.75 4.07
C TYR A 145 -4.17 6.01 3.55
N PHE A 146 -5.45 6.16 3.88
CA PHE A 146 -6.19 7.38 3.49
C PHE A 146 -5.68 8.62 4.21
N LEU A 147 -5.21 8.50 5.46
CA LEU A 147 -4.64 9.61 6.21
C LEU A 147 -3.19 9.94 5.78
N SER A 148 -2.41 8.96 5.33
CA SER A 148 -1.01 9.21 4.94
C SER A 148 -0.90 10.17 3.76
N ILE A 149 -1.81 10.10 2.79
CA ILE A 149 -1.80 10.94 1.58
C ILE A 149 -1.92 12.44 1.93
N PRO A 150 -3.00 12.93 2.59
CA PRO A 150 -3.11 14.33 2.99
C PRO A 150 -2.00 14.74 3.97
N THR A 151 -1.52 13.83 4.82
CA THR A 151 -0.37 14.10 5.70
C THR A 151 0.88 14.52 4.92
N ILE A 152 1.19 13.84 3.82
CA ILE A 152 2.33 14.17 2.95
C ILE A 152 2.05 15.47 2.17
N PHE A 153 0.83 15.68 1.68
CA PHE A 153 0.47 16.94 1.01
C PHE A 153 0.68 18.15 1.92
N ILE A 154 0.21 18.08 3.16
CA ILE A 154 0.27 19.20 4.12
C ILE A 154 1.72 19.62 4.35
N ILE A 155 2.63 18.67 4.60
CA ILE A 155 4.03 19.02 4.83
C ILE A 155 4.69 19.56 3.55
N ILE A 156 4.40 19.02 2.37
CA ILE A 156 4.93 19.58 1.11
C ILE A 156 4.56 21.07 0.95
N THR A 157 3.39 21.50 1.42
CA THR A 157 2.99 22.92 1.33
C THR A 157 3.81 23.88 2.19
N THR A 158 4.66 23.37 3.10
CA THR A 158 5.56 24.21 3.91
C THR A 158 6.93 24.42 3.27
N PHE A 159 7.31 23.65 2.25
CA PHE A 159 8.61 23.79 1.56
C PHE A 159 8.62 24.98 0.62
N ASP A 160 9.64 25.83 0.62
CA ASP A 160 9.71 26.95 -0.33
C ASP A 160 10.28 26.53 -1.69
N ALA A 161 11.32 25.70 -1.70
CA ALA A 161 11.91 25.15 -2.91
C ALA A 161 11.07 23.99 -3.47
N ASN A 162 11.00 23.89 -4.80
CA ASN A 162 10.44 22.74 -5.53
C ASN A 162 8.97 22.35 -5.19
N ARG A 163 8.26 23.15 -4.38
CA ARG A 163 6.89 22.90 -3.88
C ARG A 163 5.94 22.46 -4.98
N THR A 164 5.85 23.25 -6.05
CA THR A 164 4.93 22.98 -7.16
C THR A 164 5.25 21.64 -7.82
N GLY A 165 6.53 21.31 -8.03
CA GLY A 165 6.94 20.03 -8.60
C GLY A 165 6.55 18.85 -7.70
N MET A 166 6.79 18.97 -6.39
CA MET A 166 6.43 17.94 -5.41
C MET A 166 4.90 17.73 -5.35
N ILE A 167 4.11 18.81 -5.32
CA ILE A 167 2.64 18.75 -5.34
C ILE A 167 2.15 18.08 -6.63
N VAL A 168 2.70 18.44 -7.78
CA VAL A 168 2.31 17.84 -9.07
C VAL A 168 2.61 16.34 -9.08
N ILE A 169 3.81 15.93 -8.67
CA ILE A 169 4.18 14.50 -8.62
C ILE A 169 3.28 13.73 -7.66
N LEU A 170 3.04 14.24 -6.44
CA LEU A 170 2.17 13.56 -5.47
C LEU A 170 0.71 13.51 -5.96
N SER A 171 0.24 14.54 -6.67
CA SER A 171 -1.09 14.56 -7.28
C SER A 171 -1.23 13.54 -8.42
N LEU A 172 -0.23 13.43 -9.29
CA LEU A 172 -0.18 12.41 -10.35
C LEU A 172 -0.18 11.00 -9.76
N TRP A 173 0.62 10.76 -8.73
CA TRP A 173 0.64 9.48 -8.03
C TRP A 173 -0.70 9.18 -7.35
N SER A 174 -1.30 10.15 -6.67
CA SER A 174 -2.60 9.98 -6.00
C SER A 174 -3.71 9.68 -7.00
N ALA A 175 -3.73 10.40 -8.13
CA ALA A 175 -4.67 10.14 -9.23
C ALA A 175 -4.46 8.74 -9.82
N TRP A 176 -3.21 8.33 -10.03
CA TRP A 176 -2.87 6.99 -10.50
C TRP A 176 -3.38 5.89 -9.56
N VAL A 177 -3.20 6.04 -8.25
CA VAL A 177 -3.73 5.09 -7.24
C VAL A 177 -5.25 4.96 -7.35
N VAL A 178 -5.97 6.06 -7.53
CA VAL A 178 -7.43 6.02 -7.71
C VAL A 178 -7.79 5.30 -9.01
N ILE A 179 -7.12 5.64 -10.12
CA ILE A 179 -7.35 5.03 -11.44
C ILE A 179 -7.12 3.51 -11.40
N ILE A 180 -6.00 3.06 -10.84
CA ILE A 180 -5.67 1.63 -10.79
C ILE A 180 -6.65 0.85 -9.93
N VAL A 181 -7.12 1.42 -8.81
CA VAL A 181 -8.17 0.83 -7.97
C VAL A 181 -9.48 0.71 -8.74
N ILE A 182 -9.88 1.75 -9.48
CA ILE A 182 -11.09 1.72 -10.32
C ILE A 182 -10.98 0.62 -11.38
N ILE A 183 -9.86 0.56 -12.11
CA ILE A 183 -9.61 -0.48 -13.13
C ILE A 183 -9.70 -1.88 -12.51
N LEU A 184 -9.05 -2.10 -11.37
CA LEU A 184 -9.04 -3.39 -10.68
C LEU A 184 -10.43 -3.77 -10.15
N GLU A 185 -11.23 -2.82 -9.67
CA GLU A 185 -12.63 -3.09 -9.31
C GLU A 185 -13.47 -3.44 -10.54
N ILE A 186 -13.35 -2.73 -11.66
CA ILE A 186 -14.07 -3.05 -12.90
C ILE A 186 -13.75 -4.48 -13.35
N ILE A 187 -12.47 -4.85 -13.37
CA ILE A 187 -12.03 -6.22 -13.69
C ILE A 187 -12.63 -7.23 -12.71
N ARG A 188 -12.57 -6.94 -11.41
CA ARG A 188 -13.11 -7.82 -10.36
C ARG A 188 -14.61 -8.06 -10.52
N PHE A 189 -15.39 -7.02 -10.85
CA PHE A 189 -16.82 -7.13 -11.14
C PHE A 189 -17.09 -7.92 -12.43
N GLY A 190 -16.30 -7.67 -13.48
CA GLY A 190 -16.39 -8.41 -14.75
C GLY A 190 -16.18 -9.92 -14.58
N ILE A 191 -15.16 -10.32 -13.81
CA ILE A 191 -14.90 -11.73 -13.47
C ILE A 191 -16.08 -12.35 -12.73
N GLY A 192 -16.67 -11.63 -11.76
CA GLY A 192 -17.83 -12.14 -11.01
C GLY A 192 -19.04 -12.43 -11.90
N LYS A 193 -19.32 -11.54 -12.86
CA LYS A 193 -20.41 -11.71 -13.82
C LYS A 193 -20.16 -12.87 -14.80
N SER A 194 -18.94 -12.97 -15.32
CA SER A 194 -18.53 -14.07 -16.22
C SER A 194 -18.64 -15.43 -15.53
N SER A 195 -18.16 -15.55 -14.29
CA SER A 195 -18.23 -16.79 -13.51
C SER A 195 -19.68 -17.21 -13.21
N SER A 196 -20.56 -16.27 -12.84
CA SER A 196 -21.98 -16.56 -12.62
C SER A 196 -22.69 -17.05 -13.88
N SER A 197 -22.44 -16.41 -15.03
CA SER A 197 -23.05 -16.80 -16.30
C SER A 197 -22.53 -18.17 -16.79
N GLY A 198 -21.25 -18.47 -16.59
CA GLY A 198 -20.66 -19.77 -16.92
C GLY A 198 -21.27 -20.91 -16.09
N MET A 199 -21.50 -20.67 -14.80
CA MET A 199 -22.13 -21.65 -13.91
C MET A 199 -23.58 -21.95 -14.29
N GLU A 200 -24.36 -20.93 -14.66
CA GLU A 200 -25.74 -21.10 -15.14
C GLU A 200 -25.80 -21.94 -16.43
N LYS A 201 -24.90 -21.67 -17.39
CA LYS A 201 -24.79 -22.46 -18.63
C LYS A 201 -24.38 -23.91 -18.35
N ARG A 202 -23.44 -24.15 -17.42
CA ARG A 202 -23.01 -25.50 -17.01
C ARG A 202 -24.15 -26.30 -16.40
N ASN A 203 -24.87 -25.73 -15.44
CA ASN A 203 -25.99 -26.40 -14.79
C ASN A 203 -27.09 -26.75 -15.80
N GLY A 204 -27.34 -25.89 -16.79
CA GLY A 204 -28.27 -26.16 -17.89
C GLY A 204 -27.80 -27.26 -18.84
N ALA A 205 -26.50 -27.33 -19.12
CA ALA A 205 -25.90 -28.36 -19.97
C ALA A 205 -25.80 -29.74 -19.28
N GLU A 206 -25.43 -29.79 -18.00
CA GLU A 206 -25.40 -31.03 -17.19
C GLU A 206 -26.81 -31.64 -17.03
N LEU A 207 -27.85 -30.81 -16.95
CA LEU A 207 -29.24 -31.31 -16.94
C LEU A 207 -29.61 -32.00 -18.27
N TYR A 208 -28.97 -31.60 -19.37
CA TYR A 208 -29.21 -32.13 -20.71
C TYR A 208 -28.34 -33.36 -21.02
N ASP A 209 -27.17 -33.44 -20.39
CA ASP A 209 -26.11 -34.40 -20.71
C ASP A 209 -25.89 -35.44 -19.59
N LEU A 210 -26.94 -36.22 -19.31
CA LEU A 210 -26.85 -37.35 -18.38
C LEU A 210 -26.24 -38.62 -19.02
N ASN A 211 -25.88 -38.61 -20.31
CA ASN A 211 -25.41 -39.80 -21.04
C ASN A 211 -24.28 -39.56 -22.08
N GLY A 212 -23.64 -38.39 -22.14
CA GLY A 212 -22.55 -38.07 -23.08
C GLY A 212 -21.15 -38.08 -22.46
N PRO A 213 -20.07 -38.19 -23.27
CA PRO A 213 -18.70 -38.08 -22.79
C PRO A 213 -18.41 -36.65 -22.27
N PRO A 214 -17.45 -36.47 -21.34
CA PRO A 214 -17.22 -35.18 -20.68
C PRO A 214 -16.90 -34.09 -21.70
N SER A 215 -17.61 -32.97 -21.60
CA SER A 215 -17.53 -31.86 -22.58
C SER A 215 -16.15 -31.17 -22.62
N VAL A 216 -15.75 -30.77 -23.84
CA VAL A 216 -14.52 -30.06 -24.25
C VAL A 216 -14.35 -28.64 -23.66
N ASN A 217 -15.30 -28.16 -22.84
CA ASN A 217 -15.37 -26.77 -22.38
C ASN A 217 -14.43 -26.41 -21.21
N THR A 218 -13.71 -27.38 -20.64
CA THR A 218 -12.87 -27.17 -19.45
C THR A 218 -11.56 -26.44 -19.77
N GLU A 219 -10.93 -26.72 -20.91
CA GLU A 219 -9.66 -26.07 -21.28
C GLU A 219 -9.81 -24.57 -21.58
N ASP A 220 -10.92 -24.16 -22.21
CA ASP A 220 -11.15 -22.75 -22.54
C ASP A 220 -11.49 -21.93 -21.28
N ASP A 221 -12.22 -22.50 -20.32
CA ASP A 221 -12.54 -21.88 -19.02
C ASP A 221 -11.28 -21.68 -18.16
N ASP A 222 -10.36 -22.66 -18.17
CA ASP A 222 -9.07 -22.57 -17.47
C ASP A 222 -8.16 -21.48 -18.08
N ARG A 223 -8.14 -21.38 -19.42
CA ARG A 223 -7.41 -20.28 -20.11
C ARG A 223 -8.03 -18.93 -19.80
N ASP A 224 -9.36 -18.86 -19.72
CA ASP A 224 -10.06 -17.61 -19.45
C ASP A 224 -9.83 -17.11 -18.01
N THR A 225 -9.87 -18.01 -17.03
CA THR A 225 -9.56 -17.65 -15.65
C THR A 225 -8.08 -17.25 -15.47
N ALA A 226 -7.15 -17.97 -16.12
CA ALA A 226 -5.72 -17.66 -16.07
C ALA A 226 -5.40 -16.26 -16.64
N HIS A 227 -6.03 -15.85 -17.75
CA HIS A 227 -5.77 -14.53 -18.32
C HIS A 227 -6.16 -13.40 -17.38
N TRP A 228 -7.28 -13.55 -16.63
CA TRP A 228 -7.71 -12.55 -15.66
C TRP A 228 -6.75 -12.42 -14.48
N HIS A 229 -6.25 -13.55 -13.98
CA HIS A 229 -5.26 -13.58 -12.90
C HIS A 229 -3.95 -12.89 -13.33
N ASN A 230 -3.49 -13.16 -14.56
CA ASN A 230 -2.30 -12.52 -15.13
C ASN A 230 -2.49 -11.01 -15.28
N ARG A 231 -3.66 -10.55 -15.77
CA ARG A 231 -3.98 -9.12 -15.87
C ARG A 231 -3.93 -8.41 -14.51
N ILE A 232 -4.51 -9.01 -13.47
CA ILE A 232 -4.47 -8.46 -12.11
C ILE A 232 -3.02 -8.34 -11.62
N LEU A 233 -2.22 -9.40 -11.79
CA LEU A 233 -0.81 -9.39 -11.38
C LEU A 233 -0.02 -8.31 -12.11
N ILE A 234 -0.17 -8.21 -13.44
CA ILE A 234 0.49 -7.19 -14.26
C ILE A 234 0.11 -5.78 -13.78
N LEU A 235 -1.16 -5.51 -13.53
CA LEU A 235 -1.62 -4.20 -13.06
C LEU A 235 -1.04 -3.83 -11.68
N ILE A 236 -0.90 -4.81 -10.78
CA ILE A 236 -0.26 -4.57 -9.49
C ILE A 236 1.25 -4.30 -9.65
N LEU A 237 1.92 -5.01 -10.56
CA LEU A 237 3.34 -4.76 -10.88
C LEU A 237 3.53 -3.38 -11.52
N ILE A 238 2.63 -2.98 -12.43
CA ILE A 238 2.63 -1.62 -12.99
C ILE A 238 2.45 -0.58 -11.87
N ASN A 239 1.55 -0.80 -10.91
CA ASN A 239 1.42 0.10 -9.76
C ASN A 239 2.74 0.25 -8.99
N PHE A 240 3.43 -0.86 -8.73
CA PHE A 240 4.70 -0.85 -8.02
C PHE A 240 5.76 -0.03 -8.80
N ILE A 241 5.88 -0.26 -10.12
CA ILE A 241 6.82 0.45 -11.00
C ILE A 241 6.50 1.94 -11.07
N VAL A 242 5.23 2.31 -11.32
CA VAL A 242 4.79 3.71 -11.39
C VAL A 242 5.02 4.41 -10.04
N SER A 243 4.76 3.73 -8.94
CA SER A 243 4.99 4.28 -7.59
C SER A 243 6.47 4.57 -7.35
N ILE A 244 7.38 3.67 -7.76
CA ILE A 244 8.83 3.94 -7.69
C ILE A 244 9.22 5.09 -8.62
N ALA A 245 8.74 5.07 -9.86
CA ALA A 245 9.07 6.07 -10.87
C ALA A 245 8.65 7.49 -10.48
N LEU A 246 7.57 7.65 -9.69
CA LEU A 246 7.14 8.93 -9.14
C LEU A 246 7.75 9.24 -7.76
N ALA A 247 8.03 8.23 -6.94
CA ALA A 247 8.70 8.43 -5.65
C ALA A 247 10.14 8.95 -5.82
N ILE A 248 10.91 8.42 -6.78
CA ILE A 248 12.31 8.84 -7.02
C ILE A 248 12.42 10.35 -7.29
N PRO A 249 11.73 10.95 -8.28
CA PRO A 249 11.83 12.38 -8.52
C PRO A 249 11.27 13.21 -7.36
N LEU A 250 10.24 12.74 -6.65
CA LEU A 250 9.75 13.41 -5.44
C LEU A 250 10.84 13.48 -4.37
N ILE A 251 11.55 12.36 -4.14
CA ILE A 251 12.69 12.31 -3.22
C ILE A 251 13.81 13.22 -3.74
N VAL A 252 14.16 13.19 -5.02
CA VAL A 252 15.21 14.07 -5.57
C VAL A 252 14.87 15.55 -5.37
N LEU A 253 13.59 15.94 -5.51
CA LEU A 253 13.15 17.31 -5.24
C LEU A 253 13.13 17.66 -3.75
N LEU A 254 12.96 16.67 -2.85
CA LEU A 254 13.01 16.87 -1.41
C LEU A 254 14.43 17.24 -0.93
N TRP A 255 15.46 16.72 -1.61
CA TRP A 255 16.88 16.96 -1.29
C TRP A 255 17.51 18.12 -2.09
N LYS A 256 16.71 18.90 -2.82
CA LYS A 256 17.15 20.04 -3.64
C LYS A 256 16.47 21.32 -3.22
#